data_AF-A0A948XSK9-F1
#
_entry.id   AF-A0A948XSK9-F1
#
_cell.length_a   1.000
_cell.length_b   1.000
_cell.length_c   1.000
_cell.angle_alpha   90.00
_cell.angle_beta   90.00
_cell.angle_gamma   90.00
#
_symmetry.space_group_name_H-M   'P 1'
#
loop_
_entity.id
_entity.type
_entity.pdbx_description
1 polymer ?
#
loop_
_entity_poly.entity_id
_entity_poly.type
_entity_poly.pdbx_seq_one_letter_code
_entity_poly.pdbx_strand_id
1 'polypeptide(L)'
;MPSRAAAAKLPQAYEEDLRAKPRPSAVPEHFISLEHAEPSPIMLGFQKGWRRFVGFLKLSAILAVIGAYPAATVLSSHVDDSAVVIPGDQSWSVSVVGVAIHKIARELAGAGWAADRPGWHPQARLTALPAWQEATASGLSDHTLLLAEVAANAEGPDGDLAAASRLLKAVPGEDMRPRLTAAAEALNRFDTRASRGLAVRPSPEETLPREMALFADWAAEDRGALSDRINAEQSAWPASKEDISAFYAAKARAHLAHQLVVAGKARAYGLTGDTEVAVALSSAETAWKRAADMKPVFVSNQSGSAALMPNHLASMAFYLFEAEEASRRLADRLAPPPAVIEEVAAIAQTGEAVPVP
;
A
#
# COMPACT_ATOMS: atom_id res chain seq x y z
N MET A 1 1.63 57.18 -70.26
CA MET A 1 2.29 58.18 -71.14
C MET A 1 2.59 59.42 -70.30
N PRO A 2 3.56 60.26 -70.70
CA PRO A 2 4.86 59.96 -71.30
C PRO A 2 5.94 60.18 -70.19
N SER A 3 7.21 60.56 -70.37
CA SER A 3 8.05 60.74 -71.57
C SER A 3 9.52 60.45 -71.27
N ARG A 4 10.36 60.44 -72.31
CA ARG A 4 11.78 60.79 -72.26
C ARG A 4 11.96 62.23 -72.75
N ALA A 5 12.94 62.95 -72.22
CA ALA A 5 13.66 64.04 -72.90
C ALA A 5 14.97 64.26 -72.11
N ALA A 6 16.17 63.94 -72.62
CA ALA A 6 16.88 64.43 -73.82
C ALA A 6 17.90 65.51 -73.44
N ALA A 7 19.15 65.28 -73.85
CA ALA A 7 20.34 66.00 -73.41
C ALA A 7 20.40 67.49 -73.84
N ALA A 8 21.05 68.31 -73.01
CA ALA A 8 21.61 69.60 -73.41
C ALA A 8 23.15 69.52 -73.38
N LYS A 9 23.78 70.18 -74.37
CA LYS A 9 25.14 69.96 -74.87
C LYS A 9 26.28 70.38 -73.93
N LEU A 10 27.43 69.74 -74.14
CA LEU A 10 28.78 70.09 -73.66
C LEU A 10 29.21 71.52 -74.04
N PRO A 11 30.26 72.04 -73.39
CA PRO A 11 31.45 72.38 -74.16
C PRO A 11 32.72 71.64 -73.67
N GLN A 12 33.62 71.35 -74.62
CA GLN A 12 34.97 70.85 -74.34
C GLN A 12 35.83 71.97 -73.74
N ALA A 13 36.56 71.68 -72.66
CA ALA A 13 37.77 72.42 -72.28
C ALA A 13 38.54 71.70 -71.15
N TYR A 14 39.26 70.61 -71.48
CA TYR A 14 40.64 70.42 -71.01
C TYR A 14 41.30 69.29 -71.81
N GLU A 15 42.49 69.54 -72.32
CA GLU A 15 43.31 68.53 -72.99
C GLU A 15 43.96 67.63 -71.92
N GLU A 16 44.01 66.31 -72.17
CA GLU A 16 44.72 65.39 -71.28
C GLU A 16 46.23 65.59 -71.43
N ASP A 17 46.85 66.30 -70.48
CA ASP A 17 48.29 66.37 -70.36
C ASP A 17 48.84 65.03 -69.84
N LEU A 18 49.06 64.09 -70.77
CA LEU A 18 49.47 62.69 -70.58
C LEU A 18 50.90 62.51 -70.01
N ARG A 19 51.40 63.46 -69.20
CA ARG A 19 52.74 63.43 -68.56
C ARG A 19 52.76 63.77 -67.07
N ALA A 20 51.62 63.86 -66.41
CA ALA A 20 51.57 63.90 -64.94
C ALA A 20 51.72 62.48 -64.35
N LYS A 21 52.86 62.18 -63.70
CA LYS A 21 52.98 60.99 -62.83
C LYS A 21 51.93 61.09 -61.71
N PRO A 22 51.02 60.11 -61.54
CA PRO A 22 50.09 60.13 -60.42
C PRO A 22 50.88 60.01 -59.12
N ARG A 23 50.77 61.01 -58.25
CA ARG A 23 51.12 60.83 -56.83
C ARG A 23 50.13 59.80 -56.26
N PRO A 24 50.57 58.81 -55.48
CA PRO A 24 49.62 57.89 -54.86
C PRO A 24 48.67 58.68 -53.97
N SER A 25 47.37 58.59 -54.28
CA SER A 25 46.31 59.11 -53.43
C SER A 25 46.34 58.37 -52.10
N ALA A 26 46.26 59.10 -50.99
CA ALA A 26 46.08 58.48 -49.68
C ALA A 26 44.77 57.69 -49.69
N VAL A 27 44.86 56.38 -49.49
CA VAL A 27 43.69 55.51 -49.34
C VAL A 27 42.97 55.92 -48.06
N PRO A 28 41.66 56.23 -48.09
CA PRO A 28 40.87 56.29 -46.89
C PRO A 28 40.64 54.84 -46.43
N GLU A 29 41.43 54.37 -45.46
CA GLU A 29 41.24 53.04 -44.86
C GLU A 29 39.96 53.00 -44.03
N HIS A 30 38.84 52.79 -44.74
CA HIS A 30 37.52 52.60 -44.16
C HIS A 30 37.21 51.11 -44.03
N PHE A 31 36.88 50.71 -42.80
CA PHE A 31 36.31 49.43 -42.38
C PHE A 31 37.21 48.19 -42.56
N ILE A 32 37.92 47.84 -41.49
CA ILE A 32 38.31 46.44 -41.24
C ILE A 32 37.00 45.64 -41.13
N SER A 33 36.71 44.79 -42.12
CA SER A 33 35.61 43.86 -42.09
C SER A 33 35.87 42.78 -41.03
N LEU A 34 35.18 42.90 -39.88
CA LEU A 34 35.26 41.93 -38.77
C LEU A 34 34.74 40.52 -39.13
N GLU A 35 34.30 40.31 -40.37
CA GLU A 35 33.80 39.04 -40.91
C GLU A 35 34.89 37.96 -41.07
N HIS A 36 36.17 38.33 -41.01
CA HIS A 36 37.31 37.41 -41.18
C HIS A 36 38.27 37.36 -39.96
N ALA A 37 37.79 37.73 -38.77
CA ALA A 37 38.57 37.54 -37.54
C ALA A 37 38.67 36.04 -37.19
N GLU A 38 39.80 35.41 -37.52
CA GLU A 38 40.06 34.01 -37.13
C GLU A 38 39.94 33.85 -35.61
N PRO A 39 39.20 32.83 -35.13
CA PRO A 39 38.93 32.68 -33.71
C PRO A 39 40.23 32.38 -32.95
N SER A 40 40.58 33.25 -32.01
CA SER A 40 41.84 33.10 -31.25
C SER A 40 41.96 31.72 -30.59
N PRO A 41 43.18 31.17 -30.42
CA PRO A 41 43.37 29.83 -29.83
C PRO A 41 42.70 29.65 -28.46
N ILE A 42 42.66 30.74 -27.67
CA ILE A 42 41.97 30.81 -26.37
C ILE A 42 40.45 30.70 -26.56
N MET A 43 39.87 31.38 -27.54
CA MET A 43 38.44 31.30 -27.85
C MET A 43 38.04 29.90 -28.37
N LEU A 44 38.90 29.24 -29.16
CA LEU A 44 38.71 27.84 -29.57
C LEU A 44 38.78 26.87 -28.37
N GLY A 45 39.69 27.12 -27.41
CA GLY A 45 39.76 26.38 -26.15
C GLY A 45 38.49 26.53 -25.32
N PHE A 46 38.05 27.77 -25.11
CA PHE A 46 36.81 28.11 -24.41
C PHE A 46 35.58 27.49 -25.09
N GLN A 47 35.48 27.58 -26.41
CA GLN A 47 34.36 26.98 -27.18
C GLN A 47 34.33 25.46 -27.06
N LYS A 48 35.49 24.78 -27.08
CA LYS A 48 35.58 23.32 -26.84
C LYS A 48 35.19 22.96 -25.41
N GLY A 49 35.62 23.74 -24.41
CA GLY A 49 35.21 23.57 -23.01
C GLY A 49 33.70 23.75 -22.82
N TRP A 50 33.14 24.83 -23.37
CA TRP A 50 31.71 25.12 -23.32
C TRP A 50 30.86 24.03 -23.98
N ARG A 51 31.24 23.55 -25.18
CA ARG A 51 30.55 22.43 -25.84
C ARG A 51 30.58 21.14 -25.00
N ARG A 52 31.69 20.84 -24.33
CA ARG A 52 31.80 19.69 -23.42
C ARG A 52 30.92 19.86 -22.18
N PHE A 53 30.90 21.05 -21.58
CA PHE A 53 30.04 21.37 -20.43
C PHE A 53 28.54 21.26 -20.78
N VAL A 54 28.10 21.85 -21.90
CA VAL A 54 26.73 21.71 -22.41
C VAL A 54 26.40 20.25 -22.75
N GLY A 55 27.35 19.49 -23.29
CA GLY A 55 27.20 18.05 -23.52
C GLY A 55 27.00 17.26 -22.22
N PHE A 56 27.78 17.55 -21.19
CA PHE A 56 27.65 16.94 -19.87
C PHE A 56 26.31 17.30 -19.20
N LEU A 57 25.88 18.57 -19.26
CA LEU A 57 24.56 18.98 -18.74
C LEU A 57 23.41 18.27 -19.47
N LYS A 58 23.49 18.11 -20.80
CA LYS A 58 22.48 17.34 -21.56
C LYS A 58 22.47 15.87 -21.16
N LEU A 59 23.64 15.24 -21.01
CA LEU A 59 23.73 13.85 -20.58
C LEU A 59 23.19 13.68 -19.15
N SER A 60 23.55 14.59 -18.23
CA SER A 60 23.05 14.61 -16.85
C SER A 60 21.53 14.80 -16.79
N ALA A 61 20.96 15.70 -17.61
CA ALA A 61 19.51 15.88 -17.71
C ALA A 61 18.80 14.62 -18.25
N ILE A 62 19.38 13.94 -19.25
CA ILE A 62 18.86 12.66 -19.76
C ILE A 62 18.92 11.58 -18.67
N LEU A 63 20.04 11.41 -17.97
CA LEU A 63 20.14 10.48 -16.84
C LEU A 63 19.16 10.84 -15.71
N ALA A 64 18.95 12.13 -15.43
CA ALA A 64 18.01 12.57 -14.41
C ALA A 64 16.55 12.23 -14.79
N VAL A 65 16.15 12.42 -16.06
CA VAL A 65 14.82 12.03 -16.55
C VAL A 65 14.64 10.52 -16.53
N ILE A 66 15.65 9.74 -16.93
CA ILE A 66 15.61 8.27 -16.89
C ILE A 66 15.55 7.76 -15.43
N GLY A 67 16.37 8.34 -14.54
CA GLY A 67 16.45 7.97 -13.12
C GLY A 67 15.28 8.45 -12.26
N ALA A 68 14.59 9.52 -12.67
CA ALA A 68 13.44 10.06 -11.94
C ALA A 68 12.29 9.05 -11.81
N TYR A 69 12.04 8.23 -12.84
CA TYR A 69 10.95 7.26 -12.78
C TYR A 69 11.21 6.10 -11.80
N PRO A 70 12.35 5.37 -11.84
CA PRO A 70 12.70 4.40 -10.81
C PRO A 70 12.78 5.01 -9.40
N ALA A 71 13.33 6.22 -9.25
CA ALA A 71 13.37 6.91 -7.97
C ALA A 71 11.97 7.19 -7.43
N ALA A 72 11.05 7.69 -8.26
CA ALA A 72 9.66 7.90 -7.90
C ALA A 72 8.95 6.58 -7.54
N THR A 73 9.24 5.47 -8.24
CA THR A 73 8.72 4.14 -7.89
C THR A 73 9.15 3.73 -6.48
N VAL A 74 10.44 3.84 -6.15
CA VAL A 74 10.98 3.51 -4.82
C VAL A 74 10.43 4.43 -3.72
N LEU A 75 10.33 5.73 -3.95
CA LEU A 75 9.70 6.64 -3.00
C LEU A 75 8.20 6.31 -2.79
N SER A 76 7.53 5.82 -3.84
CA SER A 76 6.11 5.47 -3.78
C SER A 76 5.83 4.06 -3.24
N SER A 77 6.84 3.21 -3.05
CA SER A 77 6.68 1.81 -2.63
C SER A 77 6.54 1.61 -1.11
N HIS A 78 6.42 2.68 -0.34
CA HIS A 78 6.29 2.61 1.10
C HIS A 78 4.94 2.01 1.51
N VAL A 79 4.99 0.90 2.25
CA VAL A 79 3.84 0.29 2.92
C VAL A 79 3.81 0.78 4.37
N ASP A 80 2.73 1.41 4.82
CA ASP A 80 2.58 1.84 6.22
C ASP A 80 2.17 0.66 7.11
N ASP A 81 3.18 -0.09 7.56
CA ASP A 81 3.03 -1.15 8.55
C ASP A 81 3.22 -0.67 10.00
N SER A 82 3.16 0.64 10.26
CA SER A 82 3.24 1.17 11.63
C SER A 82 2.02 0.77 12.47
N ALA A 83 2.18 0.72 13.79
CA ALA A 83 1.07 0.41 14.70
C ALA A 83 -0.02 1.50 14.62
N VAL A 84 -1.29 1.09 14.76
CA VAL A 84 -2.44 2.00 14.76
C VAL A 84 -2.53 2.68 16.12
N VAL A 85 -1.96 3.89 16.20
CA VAL A 85 -2.03 4.74 17.38
C VAL A 85 -3.33 5.53 17.32
N ILE A 86 -4.25 5.25 18.24
CA ILE A 86 -5.44 6.05 18.48
C ILE A 86 -5.03 7.20 19.42
N PRO A 87 -5.27 8.48 19.05
CA PRO A 87 -5.00 9.62 19.93
C PRO A 87 -5.77 9.52 21.25
N GLY A 88 -5.14 9.90 22.37
CA GLY A 88 -5.72 9.74 23.72
C GLY A 88 -6.93 10.62 24.00
N ASP A 89 -7.20 11.62 23.16
CA ASP A 89 -8.39 12.46 23.13
C ASP A 89 -9.57 11.84 22.37
N GLN A 90 -9.35 10.72 21.64
CA GLN A 90 -10.38 10.01 20.89
C GLN A 90 -10.82 8.71 21.59
N SER A 91 -11.96 8.75 22.28
CA SER A 91 -12.60 7.57 22.86
C SER A 91 -13.62 6.94 21.90
N TRP A 92 -13.32 5.75 21.39
CA TRP A 92 -14.26 4.94 20.61
C TRP A 92 -15.10 4.04 21.52
N SER A 93 -16.40 3.95 21.33
CA SER A 93 -17.25 3.04 22.11
C SER A 93 -16.94 1.56 21.80
N VAL A 94 -16.44 1.30 20.59
CA VAL A 94 -16.01 0.02 20.06
C VAL A 94 -14.59 0.19 19.47
N SER A 95 -13.56 0.14 20.33
CA SER A 95 -12.12 0.22 19.97
C SER A 95 -11.69 -0.39 18.62
N VAL A 96 -12.09 -1.62 18.27
CA VAL A 96 -11.76 -2.26 16.98
C VAL A 96 -12.34 -1.53 15.76
N VAL A 97 -13.51 -0.89 15.89
CA VAL A 97 -14.08 0.00 14.86
C VAL A 97 -13.24 1.28 14.75
N GLY A 98 -12.74 1.80 15.88
CA GLY A 98 -11.76 2.87 15.89
C GLY A 98 -10.47 2.52 15.16
N VAL A 99 -9.94 1.30 15.33
CA VAL A 99 -8.79 0.78 14.56
C VAL A 99 -9.10 0.70 13.07
N ALA A 100 -10.27 0.18 12.68
CA ALA A 100 -10.70 0.12 11.29
C ALA A 100 -10.74 1.51 10.64
N ILE A 101 -11.39 2.48 11.29
CA ILE A 101 -11.46 3.88 10.82
C ILE A 101 -10.07 4.50 10.69
N HIS A 102 -9.19 4.32 11.68
CA HIS A 102 -7.83 4.84 11.63
C HIS A 102 -6.98 4.20 10.53
N LYS A 103 -7.14 2.89 10.29
CA LYS A 103 -6.42 2.20 9.20
C LYS A 103 -6.91 2.69 7.82
N ILE A 104 -8.23 2.84 7.64
CA ILE A 104 -8.80 3.44 6.42
C ILE A 104 -8.28 4.87 6.20
N ALA A 105 -8.27 5.70 7.25
CA ALA A 105 -7.80 7.07 7.17
C ALA A 105 -6.32 7.18 6.75
N ARG A 106 -5.46 6.24 7.20
CA ARG A 106 -4.05 6.16 6.78
C ARG A 106 -3.89 5.80 5.30
N GLU A 107 -4.60 4.78 4.83
CA GLU A 107 -4.57 4.39 3.40
C GLU A 107 -5.07 5.52 2.48
N LEU A 108 -6.08 6.27 2.93
CA LEU A 108 -6.61 7.43 2.22
C LEU A 108 -5.68 8.67 2.25
N ALA A 109 -5.00 8.92 3.36
CA ALA A 109 -4.15 10.11 3.55
C ALA A 109 -2.71 9.94 3.05
N GLY A 110 -2.20 8.70 3.01
CA GLY A 110 -0.83 8.38 2.62
C GLY A 110 -0.65 8.27 1.10
N ALA A 111 -0.29 7.07 0.64
CA ALA A 111 -0.03 6.79 -0.78
C ALA A 111 -1.28 6.96 -1.67
N GLY A 112 -2.49 6.91 -1.09
CA GLY A 112 -3.74 6.68 -1.81
C GLY A 112 -3.84 5.23 -2.29
N TRP A 113 -4.98 4.87 -2.89
CA TRP A 113 -5.17 3.52 -3.42
C TRP A 113 -4.33 3.33 -4.69
N ALA A 114 -3.43 2.35 -4.68
CA ALA A 114 -2.46 2.14 -5.75
C ALA A 114 -3.12 1.62 -7.04
N ALA A 115 -4.22 0.87 -6.94
CA ALA A 115 -4.96 0.36 -8.10
C ALA A 115 -5.82 1.44 -8.82
N ASP A 116 -6.24 2.50 -8.11
CA ASP A 116 -6.98 3.64 -8.68
C ASP A 116 -6.07 4.55 -9.54
N ARG A 117 -4.75 4.27 -9.58
CA ARG A 117 -3.78 5.13 -10.27
C ARG A 117 -3.71 4.83 -11.77
N PRO A 118 -3.57 5.86 -12.63
CA PRO A 118 -3.32 5.65 -14.05
C PRO A 118 -2.09 4.77 -14.31
N GLY A 119 -2.13 3.90 -15.32
CA GLY A 119 -1.05 2.93 -15.62
C GLY A 119 0.33 3.53 -15.96
N TRP A 120 0.44 4.85 -16.12
CA TRP A 120 1.73 5.55 -16.21
C TRP A 120 2.33 5.89 -14.85
N HIS A 121 1.50 6.01 -13.80
CA HIS A 121 1.91 6.42 -12.46
C HIS A 121 2.86 5.38 -11.82
N PRO A 122 3.91 5.79 -11.08
CA PRO A 122 4.87 4.85 -10.48
C PRO A 122 4.21 3.79 -9.58
N GLN A 123 3.15 4.15 -8.84
CA GLN A 123 2.44 3.20 -7.97
C GLN A 123 1.76 2.07 -8.74
N ALA A 124 1.33 2.29 -9.99
CA ALA A 124 0.72 1.26 -10.84
C ALA A 124 1.74 0.20 -11.32
N ARG A 125 3.03 0.35 -10.97
CA ARG A 125 4.09 -0.64 -11.21
C ARG A 125 4.45 -1.45 -9.97
N LEU A 126 3.90 -1.10 -8.81
CA LEU A 126 4.11 -1.79 -7.54
C LEU A 126 3.31 -3.09 -7.49
N THR A 127 3.85 -4.08 -6.79
CA THR A 127 3.16 -5.34 -6.47
C THR A 127 2.81 -5.41 -4.99
N ALA A 128 3.77 -5.05 -4.13
CA ALA A 128 3.62 -5.04 -2.68
C ALA A 128 2.46 -4.14 -2.17
N LEU A 129 2.40 -2.89 -2.62
CA LEU A 129 1.42 -1.92 -2.11
C LEU A 129 -0.04 -2.27 -2.51
N PRO A 130 -0.37 -2.59 -3.78
CA PRO A 130 -1.71 -3.08 -4.11
C PRO A 130 -2.12 -4.32 -3.32
N ALA A 131 -1.22 -5.31 -3.18
CA ALA A 131 -1.53 -6.54 -2.44
C ALA A 131 -1.78 -6.29 -0.94
N TRP A 132 -0.99 -5.39 -0.33
CA TRP A 132 -1.21 -4.95 1.05
C TRP A 132 -2.57 -4.25 1.24
N GLN A 133 -2.91 -3.37 0.31
CA GLN A 133 -4.15 -2.59 0.34
C GLN A 133 -5.38 -3.47 0.16
N GLU A 134 -5.39 -4.31 -0.87
CA GLU A 134 -6.46 -5.28 -1.17
C GLU A 134 -6.73 -6.21 0.03
N ALA A 135 -5.68 -6.83 0.57
CA ALA A 135 -5.80 -7.76 1.70
C ALA A 135 -6.18 -7.05 3.01
N THR A 136 -5.72 -5.80 3.22
CA THR A 136 -6.18 -4.95 4.33
C THR A 136 -7.68 -4.68 4.23
N ALA A 137 -8.17 -4.30 3.05
CA ALA A 137 -9.57 -3.95 2.86
C ALA A 137 -10.50 -5.18 2.91
N SER A 138 -10.06 -6.33 2.36
CA SER A 138 -10.78 -7.60 2.50
C SER A 138 -10.85 -8.05 3.96
N GLY A 139 -9.73 -8.04 4.69
CA GLY A 139 -9.74 -8.41 6.12
C GLY A 139 -10.59 -7.46 6.97
N LEU A 140 -10.58 -6.16 6.68
CA LEU A 140 -11.50 -5.22 7.31
C LEU A 140 -12.96 -5.50 6.95
N SER A 141 -13.26 -5.88 5.70
CA SER A 141 -14.60 -6.28 5.26
C SER A 141 -15.12 -7.48 6.05
N ASP A 142 -14.33 -8.54 6.16
CA ASP A 142 -14.74 -9.80 6.80
C ASP A 142 -14.89 -9.62 8.32
N HIS A 143 -13.97 -8.88 8.95
CA HIS A 143 -14.07 -8.53 10.36
C HIS A 143 -15.29 -7.65 10.66
N THR A 144 -15.57 -6.65 9.81
CA THR A 144 -16.76 -5.80 9.96
C THR A 144 -18.05 -6.59 9.76
N LEU A 145 -18.06 -7.60 8.87
CA LEU A 145 -19.20 -8.50 8.70
C LEU A 145 -19.45 -9.35 9.97
N LEU A 146 -18.39 -9.93 10.55
CA LEU A 146 -18.47 -10.64 11.83
C LEU A 146 -19.05 -9.75 12.92
N LEU A 147 -18.58 -8.49 13.03
CA LEU A 147 -19.14 -7.54 13.99
C LEU A 147 -20.62 -7.21 13.72
N ALA A 148 -21.04 -7.13 12.45
CA ALA A 148 -22.45 -6.90 12.09
C ALA A 148 -23.35 -8.05 12.60
N GLU A 149 -22.87 -9.28 12.52
CA GLU A 149 -23.56 -10.47 13.02
C GLU A 149 -23.57 -10.57 14.55
N VAL A 150 -22.49 -10.19 15.24
CA VAL A 150 -22.48 -10.15 16.73
C VAL A 150 -23.30 -8.96 17.26
N ALA A 151 -23.35 -7.83 16.53
CA ALA A 151 -24.19 -6.67 16.85
C ALA A 151 -25.64 -6.83 16.35
N ALA A 152 -26.08 -8.04 15.98
CA ALA A 152 -27.41 -8.27 15.45
C ALA A 152 -28.52 -7.92 16.46
N ASN A 153 -29.66 -7.49 15.94
CA ASN A 153 -30.88 -7.22 16.70
C ASN A 153 -32.05 -8.06 16.13
N ALA A 154 -33.28 -7.79 16.57
CA ALA A 154 -34.47 -8.51 16.13
C ALA A 154 -34.78 -8.40 14.61
N GLU A 155 -34.19 -7.42 13.92
CA GLU A 155 -34.34 -7.18 12.47
C GLU A 155 -33.21 -7.84 11.65
N GLY A 156 -32.15 -8.33 12.30
CA GLY A 156 -30.99 -8.96 11.67
C GLY A 156 -29.64 -8.31 12.04
N PRO A 157 -28.57 -8.54 11.25
CA PRO A 157 -27.26 -7.93 11.45
C PRO A 157 -27.31 -6.40 11.42
N ASP A 158 -26.39 -5.72 12.13
CA ASP A 158 -26.34 -4.26 12.14
C ASP A 158 -26.13 -3.69 10.73
N GLY A 159 -27.04 -2.80 10.31
CA GLY A 159 -27.08 -2.26 8.95
C GLY A 159 -25.92 -1.33 8.59
N ASP A 160 -25.36 -0.59 9.55
CA ASP A 160 -24.20 0.29 9.31
C ASP A 160 -22.93 -0.55 9.15
N LEU A 161 -22.71 -1.55 10.01
CA LEU A 161 -21.59 -2.48 9.89
C LEU A 161 -21.69 -3.33 8.62
N ALA A 162 -22.87 -3.89 8.31
CA ALA A 162 -23.08 -4.65 7.08
C ALA A 162 -22.88 -3.78 5.82
N ALA A 163 -23.21 -2.49 5.86
CA ALA A 163 -22.91 -1.56 4.77
C ALA A 163 -21.40 -1.27 4.66
N ALA A 164 -20.73 -1.00 5.78
CA ALA A 164 -19.28 -0.79 5.82
C ALA A 164 -18.51 -1.99 5.27
N SER A 165 -18.85 -3.22 5.66
CA SER A 165 -18.26 -4.46 5.11
C SER A 165 -18.33 -4.48 3.57
N ARG A 166 -19.54 -4.28 3.00
CA ARG A 166 -19.74 -4.29 1.53
C ARG A 166 -18.97 -3.20 0.80
N LEU A 167 -18.75 -2.05 1.43
CA LEU A 167 -17.99 -0.93 0.87
C LEU A 167 -16.47 -1.15 0.94
N LEU A 168 -16.00 -1.82 2.01
CA LEU A 168 -14.59 -2.19 2.19
C LEU A 168 -14.12 -3.22 1.16
N LYS A 169 -14.99 -4.12 0.70
CA LYS A 169 -14.64 -5.07 -0.36
C LYS A 169 -14.39 -4.33 -1.68
N ALA A 170 -13.25 -4.60 -2.31
CA ALA A 170 -12.92 -4.05 -3.61
C ALA A 170 -13.86 -4.58 -4.71
N VAL A 171 -14.17 -3.74 -5.69
CA VAL A 171 -14.99 -4.09 -6.86
C VAL A 171 -14.20 -3.74 -8.12
N PRO A 172 -13.95 -4.71 -9.04
CA PRO A 172 -13.17 -4.46 -10.24
C PRO A 172 -13.76 -3.33 -11.10
N GLY A 173 -12.97 -2.27 -11.30
CA GLY A 173 -13.35 -1.11 -12.12
C GLY A 173 -14.06 0.02 -11.37
N GLU A 174 -14.25 -0.08 -10.05
CA GLU A 174 -14.70 1.03 -9.21
C GLU A 174 -13.52 1.65 -8.43
N ASP A 175 -13.47 2.98 -8.34
CA ASP A 175 -12.52 3.68 -7.48
C ASP A 175 -12.75 3.31 -6.00
N MET A 176 -11.68 2.94 -5.29
CA MET A 176 -11.79 2.56 -3.88
C MET A 176 -11.88 3.76 -2.94
N ARG A 177 -11.34 4.93 -3.31
CA ARG A 177 -11.37 6.13 -2.44
C ARG A 177 -12.79 6.55 -1.97
N PRO A 178 -13.81 6.68 -2.83
CA PRO A 178 -15.18 6.97 -2.39
C PRO A 178 -15.76 5.88 -1.50
N ARG A 179 -15.51 4.61 -1.83
CA ARG A 179 -16.01 3.43 -1.10
C ARG A 179 -15.45 3.36 0.32
N LEU A 180 -14.14 3.54 0.47
CA LEU A 180 -13.45 3.62 1.76
C LEU A 180 -13.92 4.80 2.62
N THR A 181 -14.20 5.95 1.99
CA THR A 181 -14.75 7.12 2.69
C THR A 181 -16.14 6.81 3.27
N ALA A 182 -17.03 6.26 2.44
CA ALA A 182 -18.38 5.85 2.86
C ALA A 182 -18.36 4.72 3.91
N ALA A 183 -17.38 3.80 3.84
CA ALA A 183 -17.18 2.77 4.86
C ALA A 183 -16.79 3.38 6.21
N ALA A 184 -15.82 4.31 6.23
CA ALA A 184 -15.43 5.01 7.45
C ALA A 184 -16.58 5.83 8.07
N GLU A 185 -17.41 6.47 7.23
CA GLU A 185 -18.63 7.14 7.68
C GLU A 185 -19.64 6.16 8.32
N ALA A 186 -19.91 5.02 7.69
CA ALA A 186 -20.82 4.00 8.23
C ALA A 186 -20.31 3.40 9.55
N LEU A 187 -19.02 3.07 9.64
CA LEU A 187 -18.35 2.65 10.87
C LEU A 187 -18.50 3.71 12.00
N ASN A 188 -18.33 4.99 11.66
CA ASN A 188 -18.47 6.10 12.62
C ASN A 188 -19.94 6.31 13.06
N ARG A 189 -20.92 6.10 12.16
CA ARG A 189 -22.35 6.09 12.53
C ARG A 189 -22.67 4.96 13.50
N PHE A 190 -22.15 3.75 13.26
CA PHE A 190 -22.29 2.62 14.17
C PHE A 190 -21.71 2.94 15.56
N ASP A 191 -20.46 3.42 15.66
CA ASP A 191 -19.85 3.74 16.96
C ASP A 191 -20.64 4.85 17.68
N THR A 192 -21.08 5.87 16.94
CA THR A 192 -21.95 6.93 17.48
C THR A 192 -23.27 6.36 18.03
N ARG A 193 -23.90 5.41 17.33
CA ARG A 193 -25.11 4.71 17.79
C ARG A 193 -24.82 3.85 19.04
N ALA A 194 -23.74 3.08 19.04
CA ALA A 194 -23.33 2.20 20.14
C ALA A 194 -22.89 2.96 21.40
N SER A 195 -22.34 4.18 21.25
CA SER A 195 -22.05 5.08 22.37
C SER A 195 -23.32 5.58 23.08
N ARG A 196 -24.42 5.72 22.33
CA ARG A 196 -25.72 6.22 22.80
C ARG A 196 -26.69 5.10 23.23
N GLY A 197 -26.28 3.83 23.16
CA GLY A 197 -27.16 2.69 23.41
C GLY A 197 -28.23 2.44 22.32
N LEU A 198 -28.04 3.00 21.12
CA LEU A 198 -28.94 2.85 19.97
C LEU A 198 -28.53 1.72 19.01
N ALA A 199 -27.43 1.03 19.30
CA ALA A 199 -26.95 -0.18 18.64
C ALA A 199 -26.50 -1.18 19.71
N VAL A 200 -26.64 -2.48 19.42
CA VAL A 200 -26.09 -3.54 20.26
C VAL A 200 -24.57 -3.43 20.23
N ARG A 201 -23.92 -3.41 21.40
CA ARG A 201 -22.46 -3.42 21.50
C ARG A 201 -21.99 -4.88 21.56
N PRO A 202 -21.14 -5.35 20.64
CA PRO A 202 -20.61 -6.70 20.66
C PRO A 202 -19.98 -7.05 22.02
N SER A 203 -20.43 -8.13 22.65
CA SER A 203 -19.89 -8.59 23.93
C SER A 203 -18.49 -9.19 23.71
N PRO A 204 -17.49 -8.97 24.58
CA PRO A 204 -16.18 -9.59 24.42
C PRO A 204 -16.25 -11.13 24.43
N GLU A 205 -17.20 -11.70 25.17
CA GLU A 205 -17.45 -13.15 25.32
C GLU A 205 -17.85 -13.81 24.01
N GLU A 206 -18.76 -13.19 23.23
CA GLU A 206 -19.20 -13.73 21.94
C GLU A 206 -18.27 -13.31 20.79
N THR A 207 -17.67 -12.11 20.89
CA THR A 207 -16.85 -11.54 19.81
C THR A 207 -15.49 -12.21 19.74
N LEU A 208 -14.77 -12.34 20.86
CA LEU A 208 -13.37 -12.78 20.87
C LEU A 208 -13.14 -14.20 20.33
N PRO A 209 -13.91 -15.26 20.68
CA PRO A 209 -13.72 -16.58 20.08
C PRO A 209 -13.98 -16.57 18.56
N ARG A 210 -14.98 -15.78 18.10
CA ARG A 210 -15.29 -15.65 16.68
C ARG A 210 -14.20 -14.89 15.92
N GLU A 211 -13.67 -13.81 16.48
CA GLU A 211 -12.53 -13.08 15.92
C GLU A 211 -11.30 -13.99 15.81
N MET A 212 -11.01 -14.81 16.83
CA MET A 212 -9.87 -15.72 16.80
C MET A 212 -10.03 -16.84 15.77
N ALA A 213 -11.24 -17.35 15.58
CA ALA A 213 -11.53 -18.29 14.49
C ALA A 213 -11.33 -17.64 13.11
N LEU A 214 -11.86 -16.43 12.89
CA LEU A 214 -11.67 -15.67 11.64
C LEU A 214 -10.18 -15.44 11.34
N PHE A 215 -9.40 -15.04 12.35
CA PHE A 215 -7.96 -14.80 12.16
C PHE A 215 -7.20 -16.12 11.89
N ALA A 216 -7.56 -17.22 12.54
CA ALA A 216 -6.99 -18.53 12.24
C ALA A 216 -7.28 -18.96 10.79
N ASP A 217 -8.48 -18.69 10.29
CA ASP A 217 -8.86 -19.04 8.91
C ASP A 217 -8.15 -18.14 7.88
N TRP A 218 -7.93 -16.85 8.17
CA TRP A 218 -7.03 -16.00 7.37
C TRP A 218 -5.59 -16.57 7.33
N ALA A 219 -5.05 -16.99 8.48
CA ALA A 219 -3.71 -17.60 8.53
C ALA A 219 -3.64 -18.86 7.69
N ALA A 220 -4.65 -19.73 7.75
CA ALA A 220 -4.73 -20.94 6.96
C ALA A 220 -4.81 -20.66 5.45
N GLU A 221 -5.61 -19.67 5.04
CA GLU A 221 -5.73 -19.24 3.64
C GLU A 221 -4.41 -18.67 3.10
N ASP A 222 -3.80 -17.73 3.82
CA ASP A 222 -2.50 -17.14 3.47
C ASP A 222 -1.40 -18.20 3.43
N ARG A 223 -1.41 -19.18 4.36
CA ARG A 223 -0.50 -20.34 4.34
C ARG A 223 -0.69 -21.20 3.11
N GLY A 224 -1.92 -21.44 2.68
CA GLY A 224 -2.24 -22.13 1.42
C GLY A 224 -1.63 -21.40 0.23
N ALA A 225 -1.94 -20.10 0.08
CA ALA A 225 -1.41 -19.28 -1.01
C ALA A 225 0.13 -19.22 -1.02
N LEU A 226 0.77 -19.06 0.15
CA LEU A 226 2.23 -19.08 0.27
C LEU A 226 2.82 -20.45 -0.06
N SER A 227 2.17 -21.55 0.35
CA SER A 227 2.58 -22.92 0.00
C SER A 227 2.53 -23.16 -1.51
N ASP A 228 1.47 -22.72 -2.19
CA ASP A 228 1.36 -22.82 -3.66
C ASP A 228 2.50 -22.04 -4.34
N ARG A 229 2.87 -20.87 -3.82
CA ARG A 229 4.02 -20.08 -4.30
C ARG A 229 5.37 -20.75 -4.02
N ILE A 230 5.56 -21.36 -2.86
CA ILE A 230 6.80 -22.08 -2.49
C ILE A 230 7.04 -23.30 -3.37
N ASN A 231 5.95 -24.00 -3.76
CA ASN A 231 6.01 -25.21 -4.57
C ASN A 231 5.95 -24.96 -6.09
N ALA A 232 5.64 -23.74 -6.53
CA ALA A 232 5.70 -23.36 -7.94
C ALA A 232 7.14 -23.41 -8.49
N GLU A 233 7.28 -23.53 -9.82
CA GLU A 233 8.59 -23.44 -10.47
C GLU A 233 9.29 -22.13 -10.11
N GLN A 234 10.48 -22.24 -9.52
CA GLN A 234 11.20 -21.10 -8.96
C GLN A 234 11.64 -20.14 -10.07
N SER A 235 11.05 -18.94 -10.07
CA SER A 235 11.48 -17.88 -10.96
C SER A 235 12.88 -17.39 -10.58
N ALA A 236 13.71 -17.12 -11.58
CA ALA A 236 15.06 -16.63 -11.36
C ALA A 236 15.06 -15.22 -10.74
N TRP A 237 16.07 -14.96 -9.94
CA TRP A 237 16.34 -13.75 -9.16
C TRP A 237 15.83 -12.42 -9.77
N PRO A 238 15.08 -11.56 -9.03
CA PRO A 238 14.50 -11.73 -7.68
C PRO A 238 13.15 -12.48 -7.69
N ALA A 239 12.47 -12.56 -6.53
CA ALA A 239 11.16 -13.21 -6.43
C ALA A 239 10.12 -12.63 -7.41
N SER A 240 9.21 -13.49 -7.88
CA SER A 240 8.20 -13.13 -8.88
C SER A 240 7.17 -12.14 -8.33
N LYS A 241 6.37 -11.53 -9.22
CA LYS A 241 5.34 -10.57 -8.81
C LYS A 241 4.31 -11.23 -7.90
N GLU A 242 3.99 -12.48 -8.22
CA GLU A 242 3.04 -13.35 -7.54
C GLU A 242 3.54 -13.71 -6.14
N ASP A 243 4.84 -13.99 -5.98
CA ASP A 243 5.48 -14.22 -4.67
C ASP A 243 5.43 -12.97 -3.79
N ILE A 244 5.70 -11.80 -4.38
CA ILE A 244 5.64 -10.50 -3.66
C ILE A 244 4.20 -10.20 -3.24
N SER A 245 3.23 -10.41 -4.13
CA SER A 245 1.81 -10.20 -3.82
C SER A 245 1.32 -11.11 -2.71
N ALA A 246 1.61 -12.43 -2.77
CA ALA A 246 1.24 -13.38 -1.73
C ALA A 246 1.87 -13.00 -0.37
N PHE A 247 3.16 -12.64 -0.36
CA PHE A 247 3.85 -12.21 0.85
C PHE A 247 3.25 -10.95 1.48
N TYR A 248 2.93 -9.92 0.69
CA TYR A 248 2.39 -8.67 1.21
C TYR A 248 0.90 -8.73 1.56
N ALA A 249 0.12 -9.59 0.91
CA ALA A 249 -1.25 -9.92 1.32
C ALA A 249 -1.26 -10.58 2.70
N ALA A 250 -0.44 -11.63 2.88
CA ALA A 250 -0.24 -12.31 4.16
C ALA A 250 0.22 -11.36 5.27
N LYS A 251 1.18 -10.47 4.96
CA LYS A 251 1.66 -9.47 5.92
C LYS A 251 0.58 -8.46 6.30
N ALA A 252 -0.27 -8.04 5.36
CA ALA A 252 -1.37 -7.11 5.63
C ALA A 252 -2.44 -7.70 6.55
N ARG A 253 -2.83 -8.97 6.33
CA ARG A 253 -3.75 -9.69 7.23
C ARG A 253 -3.14 -9.94 8.59
N ALA A 254 -1.86 -10.35 8.66
CA ALA A 254 -1.16 -10.52 9.93
C ALA A 254 -1.04 -9.21 10.74
N HIS A 255 -0.74 -8.09 10.07
CA HIS A 255 -0.73 -6.77 10.70
C HIS A 255 -2.13 -6.39 11.20
N LEU A 256 -3.17 -6.58 10.39
CA LEU A 256 -4.55 -6.29 10.79
C LEU A 256 -4.97 -7.11 12.01
N ALA A 257 -4.78 -8.43 11.98
CA ALA A 257 -5.10 -9.32 13.10
C ALA A 257 -4.37 -8.89 14.39
N HIS A 258 -3.08 -8.56 14.31
CA HIS A 258 -2.34 -8.02 15.46
C HIS A 258 -2.94 -6.70 16.00
N GLN A 259 -3.28 -5.71 15.15
CA GLN A 259 -3.91 -4.47 15.62
C GLN A 259 -5.29 -4.72 16.27
N LEU A 260 -6.07 -5.65 15.71
CA LEU A 260 -7.40 -6.01 16.22
C LEU A 260 -7.31 -6.75 17.56
N VAL A 261 -6.38 -7.71 17.71
CA VAL A 261 -6.09 -8.41 18.97
C VAL A 261 -5.72 -7.40 20.07
N VAL A 262 -4.81 -6.46 19.79
CA VAL A 262 -4.40 -5.43 20.74
C VAL A 262 -5.58 -4.53 21.15
N ALA A 263 -6.44 -4.14 20.21
CA ALA A 263 -7.62 -3.32 20.49
C ALA A 263 -8.79 -4.08 21.17
N GLY A 264 -8.88 -5.41 20.98
CA GLY A 264 -9.83 -6.30 21.66
C GLY A 264 -9.40 -6.62 23.09
N LYS A 265 -8.09 -6.82 23.33
CA LYS A 265 -7.49 -7.06 24.65
C LYS A 265 -7.86 -5.99 25.68
N ALA A 266 -7.98 -4.73 25.26
CA ALA A 266 -8.43 -3.62 26.11
C ALA A 266 -9.87 -3.79 26.67
N ARG A 267 -10.69 -4.68 26.09
CA ARG A 267 -12.02 -5.05 26.60
C ARG A 267 -12.02 -6.38 27.35
N ALA A 268 -11.10 -7.27 26.99
CA ALA A 268 -10.99 -8.61 27.55
C ALA A 268 -10.53 -8.65 29.02
N TYR A 269 -10.24 -7.51 29.67
CA TYR A 269 -9.84 -7.45 31.08
C TYR A 269 -10.80 -8.17 32.05
N GLY A 270 -12.10 -8.21 31.75
CA GLY A 270 -13.08 -8.99 32.52
C GLY A 270 -12.99 -10.51 32.29
N LEU A 271 -12.52 -10.94 31.11
CA LEU A 271 -12.34 -12.34 30.72
C LEU A 271 -10.98 -12.91 31.17
N THR A 272 -9.94 -12.07 31.21
CA THR A 272 -8.60 -12.45 31.65
C THR A 272 -8.47 -12.66 33.17
N GLY A 273 -9.59 -12.83 33.89
CA GLY A 273 -9.58 -13.36 35.25
C GLY A 273 -9.06 -14.80 35.32
N ASP A 274 -9.21 -15.56 34.23
CA ASP A 274 -8.49 -16.82 34.03
C ASP A 274 -7.06 -16.55 33.49
N THR A 275 -6.07 -17.08 34.20
CA THR A 275 -4.65 -17.00 33.83
C THR A 275 -4.36 -17.77 32.54
N GLU A 276 -5.05 -18.88 32.26
CA GLU A 276 -4.82 -19.66 31.04
C GLU A 276 -5.34 -18.94 29.80
N VAL A 277 -6.50 -18.27 29.89
CA VAL A 277 -7.02 -17.37 28.84
C VAL A 277 -6.08 -16.19 28.60
N ALA A 278 -5.55 -15.57 29.67
CA ALA A 278 -4.59 -14.48 29.56
C ALA A 278 -3.28 -14.90 28.85
N VAL A 279 -2.76 -16.10 29.16
CA VAL A 279 -1.58 -16.67 28.49
C VAL A 279 -1.87 -17.01 27.02
N ALA A 280 -3.03 -17.60 26.71
CA ALA A 280 -3.43 -17.89 25.34
C ALA A 280 -3.55 -16.61 24.49
N LEU A 281 -4.17 -15.55 25.03
CA LEU A 281 -4.27 -14.23 24.38
C LEU A 281 -2.91 -13.58 24.15
N SER A 282 -2.02 -13.61 25.14
CA SER A 282 -0.65 -13.11 24.98
C SER A 282 0.14 -13.90 23.93
N SER A 283 -0.15 -15.20 23.78
CA SER A 283 0.50 -16.07 22.80
C SER A 283 0.03 -15.76 21.38
N ALA A 284 -1.29 -15.61 21.18
CA ALA A 284 -1.86 -15.19 19.90
C ALA A 284 -1.37 -13.79 19.47
N GLU A 285 -1.39 -12.81 20.36
CA GLU A 285 -0.84 -11.47 20.12
C GLU A 285 0.63 -11.52 19.67
N THR A 286 1.46 -12.32 20.36
CA THR A 286 2.89 -12.46 20.05
C THR A 286 3.14 -13.14 18.70
N ALA A 287 2.36 -14.16 18.36
CA ALA A 287 2.48 -14.87 17.09
C ALA A 287 2.07 -13.98 15.90
N TRP A 288 0.92 -13.30 16.00
CA TRP A 288 0.49 -12.32 14.99
C TRP A 288 1.48 -11.16 14.84
N LYS A 289 2.01 -10.66 15.96
CA LYS A 289 3.06 -9.63 15.95
C LYS A 289 4.30 -10.08 15.19
N ARG A 290 4.75 -11.33 15.38
CA ARG A 290 5.93 -11.88 14.71
C ARG A 290 5.77 -11.93 13.18
N ALA A 291 4.60 -12.34 12.69
CA ALA A 291 4.27 -12.31 11.27
C ALA A 291 4.19 -10.85 10.73
N ALA A 292 3.53 -9.95 11.48
CA ALA A 292 3.36 -8.55 11.10
C ALA A 292 4.67 -7.73 11.05
N ASP A 293 5.59 -7.98 11.99
CA ASP A 293 6.86 -7.26 12.11
C ASP A 293 7.90 -7.65 11.03
N MET A 294 7.64 -8.67 10.21
CA MET A 294 8.60 -9.12 9.20
C MET A 294 8.80 -8.08 8.08
N LYS A 295 10.03 -7.58 7.95
CA LYS A 295 10.42 -6.49 7.04
C LYS A 295 11.65 -6.87 6.19
N PRO A 296 11.49 -7.74 5.18
CA PRO A 296 12.58 -8.05 4.27
C PRO A 296 12.84 -6.88 3.33
N VAL A 297 14.12 -6.61 3.02
CA VAL A 297 14.51 -5.57 2.04
C VAL A 297 14.03 -5.94 0.62
N PHE A 298 13.99 -7.24 0.33
CA PHE A 298 13.43 -7.82 -0.90
C PHE A 298 12.77 -9.16 -0.55
N VAL A 299 11.62 -9.47 -1.16
CA VAL A 299 10.98 -10.78 -1.02
C VAL A 299 11.84 -11.82 -1.75
N SER A 300 11.91 -13.04 -1.20
CA SER A 300 12.75 -14.13 -1.68
C SER A 300 12.01 -15.45 -1.55
N ASN A 301 11.96 -16.21 -2.64
CA ASN A 301 11.39 -17.55 -2.72
C ASN A 301 12.42 -18.54 -3.29
N GLN A 302 13.57 -18.65 -2.62
CA GLN A 302 14.65 -19.56 -3.00
C GLN A 302 14.36 -21.00 -2.53
N SER A 303 14.99 -22.00 -3.15
CA SER A 303 14.90 -23.38 -2.68
C SER A 303 15.35 -23.53 -1.23
N GLY A 304 14.80 -24.51 -0.50
CA GLY A 304 15.28 -24.87 0.84
C GLY A 304 16.73 -25.39 0.88
N SER A 305 17.36 -25.56 -0.29
CA SER A 305 18.78 -25.93 -0.47
C SER A 305 19.69 -24.75 -0.83
N ALA A 306 19.15 -23.53 -0.98
CA ALA A 306 19.92 -22.35 -1.37
C ALA A 306 20.77 -21.83 -0.20
N ALA A 307 22.10 -21.99 -0.30
CA ALA A 307 23.03 -21.65 0.78
C ALA A 307 23.19 -20.14 1.07
N LEU A 308 22.71 -19.26 0.18
CA LEU A 308 23.02 -17.82 0.22
C LEU A 308 21.86 -16.92 0.65
N MET A 309 20.62 -17.42 0.65
CA MET A 309 19.44 -16.55 0.79
C MET A 309 18.25 -17.25 1.46
N PRO A 310 17.53 -16.56 2.37
CA PRO A 310 16.35 -17.11 3.02
C PRO A 310 15.16 -17.24 2.06
N ASN A 311 14.26 -18.18 2.34
CA ASN A 311 12.93 -18.21 1.75
C ASN A 311 11.97 -17.46 2.69
N HIS A 312 11.66 -16.20 2.35
CA HIS A 312 10.79 -15.33 3.15
C HIS A 312 9.33 -15.81 3.14
N LEU A 313 8.88 -16.51 2.10
CA LEU A 313 7.53 -17.07 2.03
C LEU A 313 7.39 -18.23 3.01
N ALA A 314 8.39 -19.11 3.10
CA ALA A 314 8.44 -20.20 4.08
C ALA A 314 8.49 -19.66 5.52
N SER A 315 9.27 -18.61 5.78
CA SER A 315 9.26 -17.92 7.08
C SER A 315 7.89 -17.33 7.42
N MET A 316 7.19 -16.72 6.45
CA MET A 316 5.83 -16.20 6.67
C MET A 316 4.84 -17.33 6.96
N ALA A 317 4.85 -18.40 6.15
CA ALA A 317 3.96 -19.54 6.32
C ALA A 317 4.17 -20.28 7.66
N PHE A 318 5.39 -20.22 8.22
CA PHE A 318 5.69 -20.69 9.57
C PHE A 318 5.16 -19.74 10.66
N TYR A 319 5.38 -18.43 10.58
CA TYR A 319 4.84 -17.50 11.59
C TYR A 319 3.30 -17.46 11.58
N LEU A 320 2.68 -17.61 10.42
CA LEU A 320 1.23 -17.79 10.31
C LEU A 320 0.77 -19.13 10.90
N PHE A 321 1.59 -20.17 10.93
CA PHE A 321 1.21 -21.44 11.56
C PHE A 321 1.12 -21.28 13.09
N GLU A 322 2.13 -20.64 13.67
CA GLU A 322 2.13 -20.30 15.11
C GLU A 322 0.94 -19.38 15.46
N ALA A 323 0.58 -18.46 14.57
CA ALA A 323 -0.56 -17.56 14.74
C ALA A 323 -1.91 -18.27 14.60
N GLU A 324 -2.03 -19.20 13.65
CA GLU A 324 -3.19 -20.08 13.49
C GLU A 324 -3.41 -20.93 14.75
N GLU A 325 -2.39 -21.68 15.18
CA GLU A 325 -2.48 -22.57 16.34
C GLU A 325 -2.81 -21.80 17.63
N ALA A 326 -2.15 -20.66 17.86
CA ALA A 326 -2.42 -19.82 19.02
C ALA A 326 -3.83 -19.21 19.02
N SER A 327 -4.35 -18.86 17.83
CA SER A 327 -5.71 -18.30 17.69
C SER A 327 -6.77 -19.38 17.88
N ARG A 328 -6.63 -20.56 17.24
CA ARG A 328 -7.55 -21.70 17.47
C ARG A 328 -7.57 -22.11 18.93
N ARG A 329 -6.40 -22.24 19.56
CA ARG A 329 -6.28 -22.52 21.00
C ARG A 329 -6.98 -21.50 21.87
N LEU A 330 -6.90 -20.20 21.57
CA LEU A 330 -7.65 -19.19 22.34
C LEU A 330 -9.16 -19.31 22.11
N ALA A 331 -9.61 -19.53 20.87
CA ALA A 331 -11.02 -19.74 20.55
C ALA A 331 -11.59 -20.95 21.32
N ASP A 332 -10.89 -22.08 21.33
CA ASP A 332 -11.28 -23.30 22.04
C ASP A 332 -11.38 -23.12 23.57
N ARG A 333 -10.57 -22.22 24.15
CA ARG A 333 -10.64 -21.89 25.58
C ARG A 333 -11.73 -20.90 25.95
N LEU A 334 -12.21 -20.12 24.99
CA LEU A 334 -13.32 -19.17 25.15
C LEU A 334 -14.67 -19.78 24.74
N ALA A 335 -14.66 -20.91 24.02
CA ALA A 335 -15.86 -21.65 23.71
C ALA A 335 -16.57 -22.10 25.01
N PRO A 336 -17.90 -21.97 25.11
CA PRO A 336 -18.62 -22.53 26.25
C PRO A 336 -18.37 -24.04 26.31
N PRO A 337 -18.26 -24.64 27.52
CA PRO A 337 -18.10 -26.08 27.64
C PRO A 337 -19.24 -26.78 26.89
N PRO A 338 -18.96 -27.89 26.19
CA PRO A 338 -19.99 -28.61 25.45
C PRO A 338 -21.13 -28.93 26.42
N ALA A 339 -22.35 -28.57 26.03
CA ALA A 339 -23.53 -28.83 26.85
C ALA A 339 -23.55 -30.32 27.17
N VAL A 340 -23.36 -30.66 28.45
CA VAL A 340 -23.55 -32.02 28.93
C VAL A 340 -25.01 -32.33 28.70
N ILE A 341 -25.29 -33.09 27.64
CA ILE A 341 -26.62 -33.64 27.41
C ILE A 341 -26.85 -34.56 28.61
N GLU A 342 -27.71 -34.13 29.54
CA GLU A 342 -28.07 -34.94 30.70
C GLU A 342 -28.88 -36.15 30.25
N GLU A 343 -28.16 -37.21 29.88
CA GLU A 343 -28.66 -38.58 29.68
C GLU A 343 -29.13 -39.22 31.02
N VAL A 344 -29.37 -38.39 32.04
CA VAL A 344 -29.85 -38.74 33.37
C VAL A 344 -31.38 -38.83 33.41
N ALA A 345 -32.08 -38.10 32.52
CA ALA A 345 -33.54 -38.16 32.41
C ALA A 345 -34.08 -39.52 31.91
N ALA A 346 -33.26 -40.31 31.23
CA ALA A 346 -33.65 -41.61 30.67
C ALA A 346 -33.62 -42.76 31.69
N ILE A 347 -32.81 -42.65 32.76
CA ILE A 347 -32.61 -43.72 33.76
C ILE A 347 -33.71 -43.68 34.85
N ALA A 348 -34.39 -42.54 35.01
CA ALA A 348 -35.45 -42.36 36.01
C ALA A 348 -36.81 -42.99 35.64
N GLN A 349 -37.01 -43.48 34.41
CA GLN A 349 -38.31 -44.00 33.93
C GLN A 349 -38.42 -45.53 33.83
N THR A 350 -37.35 -46.29 34.12
CA THR A 350 -37.34 -47.77 34.00
C THR A 350 -37.55 -48.50 35.33
N GLY A 351 -38.01 -47.80 36.36
CA GLY A 351 -37.92 -48.22 37.76
C GLY A 351 -39.21 -48.43 38.55
N GLU A 352 -40.34 -48.88 37.99
CA GLU A 352 -41.35 -49.61 38.79
C GLU A 352 -42.40 -50.40 37.98
N ALA A 353 -42.40 -51.73 38.13
CA ALA A 353 -43.56 -52.62 37.94
C ALA A 353 -43.22 -54.06 38.40
N VAL A 354 -43.22 -54.31 39.71
CA VAL A 354 -43.20 -55.69 40.25
C VAL A 354 -44.64 -56.13 40.52
N PRO A 355 -45.18 -57.15 39.83
CA PRO A 355 -46.47 -57.73 40.18
C PRO A 355 -46.32 -58.65 41.39
N VAL A 356 -47.13 -58.40 42.43
CA VAL A 356 -47.30 -59.31 43.58
C VAL A 356 -48.38 -60.35 43.20
N PRO A 357 -48.21 -61.65 43.57
CA PRO A 357 -49.14 -62.72 43.20
C PRO A 357 -50.51 -62.66 43.88
#